data_AF-A0A1H7ZX65-F1
#
_entry.id   AF-A0A1H7ZX65-F1
#
_cell.length_a   1.000
_cell.length_b   1.000
_cell.length_c   1.000
_cell.angle_alpha   90.00
_cell.angle_beta   90.00
_cell.angle_gamma   90.00
#
_symmetry.space_group_name_H-M   'P 1'
#
loop_
_entity.id
_entity.type
_entity.pdbx_description
1 polymer ?
#
loop_
_entity_poly.entity_id
_entity_poly.type
_entity_poly.pdbx_seq_one_letter_code
_entity_poly.pdbx_strand_id
1 'polypeptide(L)'
;MKGKLSKVWLPLMVSGVVLATISVVVVLRTSKPENPFPLSTEVVEKAMEEQSLQWKIGESTSFSDGNVNYEVRNENGKITVFITSTLANNDKGQLSGTVNAANERRFLEVMLLPPTTYESKLTEAITEEQWPAMFDFACSLYGGPRNSKKVYRQFKKATKDEKYEPSKGKKIVWLKKIDGVRYVVSMRPSEKYYGRFDLLSIMLMNDVCYKDYLAAMKRFEEKQAEQEKKKAERSAALSSAGS
;
A
#
# COMPACT_ATOMS: atom_id res chain seq x y z
N MET A 1 92.14 0.55 38.92
CA MET A 1 91.98 0.04 37.53
C MET A 1 90.50 -0.06 37.22
N LYS A 2 90.07 0.53 36.07
CA LYS A 2 88.87 0.23 35.23
C LYS A 2 87.53 -0.02 35.96
N GLY A 3 86.39 0.64 35.70
CA GLY A 3 85.99 1.60 34.68
C GLY A 3 84.44 1.74 34.69
N LYS A 4 83.97 2.99 34.64
CA LYS A 4 82.89 3.58 33.80
C LYS A 4 81.53 2.86 33.53
N LEU A 5 80.50 3.74 33.51
CA LEU A 5 79.19 3.74 32.79
C LEU A 5 77.99 3.12 33.55
N SER A 6 76.76 3.66 33.54
CA SER A 6 76.20 4.95 33.13
C SER A 6 74.72 4.97 33.55
N LYS A 7 74.18 6.17 33.81
CA LYS A 7 72.77 6.50 34.08
C LYS A 7 71.80 5.97 33.00
N VAL A 8 70.61 5.53 33.39
CA VAL A 8 69.33 5.78 32.67
C VAL A 8 68.22 6.01 33.70
N TRP A 9 67.26 6.87 33.34
CA TRP A 9 66.37 7.68 34.17
C TRP A 9 64.90 7.39 33.75
N LEU A 10 64.01 7.05 34.71
CA LEU A 10 62.52 7.18 34.76
C LEU A 10 61.64 6.59 33.61
N PRO A 11 60.28 6.56 33.68
CA PRO A 11 59.32 6.38 34.79
C PRO A 11 58.16 5.38 34.48
N LEU A 12 57.28 5.17 35.47
CA LEU A 12 55.85 4.79 35.45
C LEU A 12 55.19 4.34 34.12
N MET A 13 54.48 3.20 34.17
CA MET A 13 53.17 3.07 33.53
C MET A 13 52.19 2.25 34.38
N VAL A 14 51.25 2.98 34.98
CA VAL A 14 49.97 2.47 35.45
C VAL A 14 49.16 2.12 34.19
N SER A 15 49.03 0.85 33.84
CA SER A 15 48.07 0.43 32.81
C SER A 15 46.70 0.28 33.45
N GLY A 16 45.95 1.38 33.45
CA GLY A 16 44.51 1.38 33.67
C GLY A 16 43.82 0.73 32.48
N VAL A 17 43.17 -0.41 32.70
CA VAL A 17 42.25 -1.01 31.75
C VAL A 17 40.97 -0.17 31.74
N VAL A 18 40.86 0.74 30.78
CA VAL A 18 39.60 1.44 30.50
C VAL A 18 38.71 0.49 29.70
N LEU A 19 37.83 -0.23 30.41
CA LEU A 19 36.74 -0.99 29.81
C LEU A 19 35.69 -0.01 29.28
N ALA A 20 35.79 0.35 28.00
CA ALA A 20 34.74 1.05 27.29
C ALA A 20 33.55 0.10 27.07
N THR A 21 32.54 0.19 27.92
CA THR A 21 31.25 -0.47 27.70
C THR A 21 30.55 0.19 26.52
N ILE A 22 30.63 -0.43 25.35
CA ILE A 22 29.79 -0.08 24.20
C ILE A 22 28.37 -0.52 24.53
N SER A 23 27.54 0.40 25.01
CA SER A 23 26.10 0.20 25.10
C SER A 23 25.53 0.20 23.68
N VAL A 24 25.39 -1.00 23.09
CA VAL A 24 24.60 -1.19 21.88
C VAL A 24 23.14 -1.01 22.28
N VAL A 25 22.62 0.21 22.13
CA VAL A 25 21.18 0.47 22.19
C VAL A 25 20.58 -0.13 20.93
N VAL A 26 20.16 -1.39 21.00
CA VAL A 26 19.28 -2.00 20.00
C VAL A 26 17.92 -1.32 20.17
N VAL A 27 17.70 -0.22 19.46
CA VAL A 27 16.36 0.33 19.27
C VAL A 27 15.62 -0.68 18.39
N LEU A 28 14.89 -1.59 19.02
CA LEU A 28 13.80 -2.32 18.39
C LEU A 28 12.77 -1.28 17.94
N ARG A 29 12.98 -0.70 16.75
CA ARG A 29 11.99 0.15 16.09
C ARG A 29 10.81 -0.75 15.75
N THR A 30 9.87 -0.87 16.69
CA THR A 30 8.55 -1.39 16.41
C THR A 30 7.98 -0.54 15.28
N SER A 31 7.76 -1.16 14.12
CA SER A 31 7.35 -0.53 12.86
C SER A 31 5.89 -0.08 12.90
N LYS A 32 5.51 0.71 13.93
CA LYS A 32 4.22 1.39 13.91
C LYS A 32 4.26 2.37 12.75
N PRO A 33 3.29 2.32 11.82
CA PRO A 33 3.34 3.22 10.69
C PRO A 33 3.07 4.65 11.16
N GLU A 34 3.87 5.59 10.66
CA GLU A 34 4.12 6.90 11.28
C GLU A 34 2.91 7.84 11.22
N ASN A 35 2.00 7.66 10.26
CA ASN A 35 0.83 8.52 10.11
C ASN A 35 -0.34 8.08 11.01
N PRO A 36 -1.07 9.02 11.63
CA PRO A 36 -2.33 8.72 12.29
C PRO A 36 -3.36 8.23 11.28
N PHE A 37 -4.23 7.30 11.70
CA PHE A 37 -5.36 6.82 10.92
C PHE A 37 -6.68 7.12 11.68
N PRO A 38 -7.81 7.37 10.99
CA PRO A 38 -7.87 7.62 9.55
C PRO A 38 -7.04 8.85 9.16
N LEU A 39 -6.62 8.91 7.90
CA LEU A 39 -5.76 10.00 7.42
C LEU A 39 -6.47 11.34 7.58
N SER A 40 -5.71 12.37 7.95
CA SER A 40 -6.16 13.75 7.90
C SER A 40 -5.81 14.39 6.56
N THR A 41 -6.46 15.50 6.25
CA THR A 41 -6.23 16.27 5.02
C THR A 41 -4.76 16.68 4.89
N GLU A 42 -4.14 17.12 5.99
CA GLU A 42 -2.74 17.57 6.02
C GLU A 42 -1.77 16.43 5.66
N VAL A 43 -2.08 15.19 6.07
CA VAL A 43 -1.26 14.03 5.71
C VAL A 43 -1.36 13.74 4.22
N VAL A 44 -2.56 13.86 3.64
CA VAL A 44 -2.77 13.66 2.19
C VAL A 44 -2.06 14.74 1.38
N GLU A 45 -2.23 16.01 1.74
CA GLU A 45 -1.57 17.14 1.08
C GLU A 45 -0.04 17.03 1.13
N LYS A 46 0.50 16.74 2.32
CA LYS A 46 1.95 16.54 2.49
C LYS A 46 2.46 15.38 1.64
N ALA A 47 1.74 14.26 1.58
CA ALA A 47 2.15 13.13 0.76
C ALA A 47 2.14 13.47 -0.75
N MET A 48 1.20 14.31 -1.21
CA MET A 48 1.20 14.79 -2.59
C MET A 48 2.39 15.73 -2.87
N GLU A 49 2.67 16.65 -1.95
CA GLU A 49 3.81 17.58 -2.04
C GLU A 49 5.15 16.84 -2.07
N GLU A 50 5.36 15.86 -1.20
CA GLU A 50 6.59 15.04 -1.14
C GLU A 50 6.86 14.28 -2.44
N GLN A 51 5.81 13.94 -3.19
CA GLN A 51 5.91 13.23 -4.47
C GLN A 51 5.81 14.17 -5.69
N SER A 52 5.83 15.49 -5.46
CA SER A 52 5.65 16.52 -6.49
C SER A 52 4.40 16.30 -7.34
N LEU A 53 3.33 15.76 -6.75
CA LEU A 53 2.06 15.54 -7.41
C LEU A 53 1.28 16.85 -7.38
N GLN A 54 1.11 17.47 -8.55
CA GLN A 54 0.30 18.68 -8.74
C GLN A 54 -1.19 18.34 -8.72
N TRP A 55 -1.65 17.77 -7.62
CA TRP A 55 -3.02 17.31 -7.41
C TRP A 55 -3.67 18.13 -6.30
N LYS A 56 -5.00 18.17 -6.31
CA LYS A 56 -5.82 18.89 -5.35
C LYS A 56 -6.89 17.98 -4.81
N ILE A 57 -7.18 18.12 -3.52
CA ILE A 57 -8.32 17.46 -2.89
C ILE A 57 -9.60 18.16 -3.39
N GLY A 58 -10.52 17.38 -3.94
CA GLY A 58 -11.84 17.83 -4.37
C GLY A 58 -12.84 17.67 -3.22
N GLU A 59 -13.45 16.50 -3.14
CA GLU A 59 -14.38 16.14 -2.07
C GLU A 59 -13.71 15.26 -1.02
N SER A 60 -14.14 15.40 0.23
CA SER A 60 -13.81 14.44 1.29
C SER A 60 -15.08 14.03 2.02
N THR A 61 -15.18 12.76 2.36
CA THR A 61 -16.31 12.21 3.12
C THR A 61 -15.77 11.39 4.28
N SER A 62 -16.16 11.77 5.49
CA SER A 62 -15.86 11.02 6.71
C SER A 62 -17.10 10.25 7.15
N PHE A 63 -16.91 8.99 7.54
CA PHE A 63 -17.97 8.12 8.01
C PHE A 63 -17.80 7.85 9.51
N SER A 64 -18.92 7.53 10.18
CA SER A 64 -18.95 7.31 11.64
C SER A 64 -18.21 6.06 12.11
N ASP A 65 -17.80 5.19 11.19
CA ASP A 65 -17.07 3.95 11.41
C ASP A 65 -15.53 4.13 11.35
N GLY A 66 -15.04 5.37 11.27
CA GLY A 66 -13.60 5.65 11.19
C GLY A 66 -13.01 5.47 9.80
N ASN A 67 -13.85 5.49 8.77
CA ASN A 67 -13.45 5.61 7.38
C ASN A 67 -13.43 7.07 6.93
N VAL A 68 -12.42 7.44 6.14
CA VAL A 68 -12.38 8.71 5.41
C VAL A 68 -12.02 8.42 3.96
N ASN A 69 -12.77 9.03 3.05
CA ASN A 69 -12.53 9.01 1.62
C ASN A 69 -12.15 10.40 1.14
N TYR A 70 -11.09 10.48 0.33
CA TYR A 70 -10.69 11.68 -0.39
C TYR A 70 -10.79 11.42 -1.88
N GLU A 71 -11.39 12.35 -2.60
CA GLU A 71 -11.18 12.47 -4.03
C GLU A 71 -10.04 13.45 -4.28
N VAL A 72 -9.02 13.01 -5.02
CA VAL A 72 -7.94 13.88 -5.48
C VAL A 72 -7.87 13.90 -6.99
N ARG A 73 -7.69 15.09 -7.55
CA ARG A 73 -7.64 15.33 -8.99
C ARG A 73 -6.38 16.08 -9.37
N ASN A 74 -5.79 15.75 -10.52
CA ASN A 74 -4.72 16.59 -11.07
C ASN A 74 -5.26 17.95 -11.57
N GLU A 75 -4.37 18.89 -11.89
CA GLU A 75 -4.75 20.25 -12.27
C GLU A 75 -5.74 20.34 -13.45
N ASN A 76 -5.65 19.40 -14.41
CA ASN A 76 -6.52 19.37 -15.57
C ASN A 76 -7.81 18.54 -15.35
N GLY A 77 -8.00 17.97 -14.15
CA GLY A 77 -9.16 17.17 -13.78
C GLY A 77 -9.26 15.80 -14.43
N LYS A 78 -8.27 15.39 -15.23
CA LYS A 78 -8.31 14.14 -15.99
C LYS A 78 -7.77 12.94 -15.23
N ILE A 79 -6.95 13.14 -14.22
CA ILE A 79 -6.58 12.04 -13.32
C ILE A 79 -7.43 12.21 -12.08
N THR A 80 -8.26 11.21 -11.79
CA THR A 80 -9.04 11.12 -10.55
C THR A 80 -8.58 9.90 -9.76
N VAL A 81 -8.26 10.13 -8.50
CA VAL A 81 -7.81 9.11 -7.55
C VAL A 81 -8.66 9.21 -6.31
N PHE A 82 -9.15 8.07 -5.83
CA PHE A 82 -9.81 7.97 -4.54
C PHE A 82 -8.85 7.39 -3.51
N ILE A 83 -8.78 8.03 -2.36
CA ILE A 83 -7.98 7.57 -1.23
C ILE A 83 -8.94 7.20 -0.12
N THR A 84 -9.00 5.91 0.22
CA THR A 84 -9.78 5.41 1.34
C THR A 84 -8.84 5.07 2.48
N SER A 85 -9.08 5.64 3.65
CA SER A 85 -8.33 5.36 4.88
C SER A 85 -9.27 4.94 5.99
N THR A 86 -8.95 3.82 6.63
CA THR A 86 -9.78 3.23 7.69
C THR A 86 -8.95 3.01 8.95
N LEU A 87 -9.48 3.47 10.08
CA LEU A 87 -9.13 2.95 11.40
C LEU A 87 -10.37 2.36 12.08
N ALA A 88 -10.36 1.06 12.33
CA ALA A 88 -11.41 0.40 13.12
C ALA A 88 -10.82 -0.43 14.27
N ASN A 89 -11.49 -0.44 15.42
CA ASN A 89 -10.98 -1.07 16.64
C ASN A 89 -11.84 -2.26 17.13
N ASN A 90 -12.89 -2.65 16.39
CA ASN A 90 -13.72 -3.80 16.75
C ASN A 90 -14.27 -4.55 15.53
N ASP A 91 -14.83 -5.73 15.78
CA ASP A 91 -15.38 -6.64 14.75
C ASP A 91 -16.61 -6.08 14.02
N LYS A 92 -17.17 -4.97 14.51
CA LYS A 92 -18.27 -4.22 13.88
C LYS A 92 -17.77 -3.03 13.05
N GLY A 93 -16.46 -2.87 12.91
CA GLY A 93 -15.85 -1.79 12.14
C GLY A 93 -15.93 -0.42 12.80
N GLN A 94 -16.19 -0.30 14.10
CA GLN A 94 -16.34 1.00 14.77
C GLN A 94 -15.08 1.43 15.53
N LEU A 95 -14.89 2.75 15.65
CA LEU A 95 -13.95 3.37 16.57
C LEU A 95 -14.44 3.17 18.01
N SER A 96 -13.84 2.22 18.73
CA SER A 96 -13.95 2.13 20.19
C SER A 96 -12.88 3.03 20.83
N GLY A 97 -13.27 3.80 21.85
CA GLY A 97 -12.44 4.79 22.56
C GLY A 97 -11.19 4.25 23.27
N THR A 98 -10.88 2.96 23.12
CA THR A 98 -9.62 2.35 23.56
C THR A 98 -9.00 1.58 22.40
N VAL A 99 -7.91 2.11 21.83
CA VAL A 99 -7.16 1.45 20.75
C VAL A 99 -6.34 0.31 21.35
N ASN A 100 -6.79 -0.93 21.20
CA ASN A 100 -5.92 -2.08 21.44
C ASN A 100 -5.10 -2.36 20.18
N ALA A 101 -3.80 -2.11 20.24
CA ALA A 101 -2.87 -2.31 19.11
C ALA A 101 -2.91 -3.73 18.52
N ALA A 102 -3.37 -4.74 19.29
CA ALA A 102 -3.50 -6.11 18.79
C ALA A 102 -4.68 -6.30 17.82
N ASN A 103 -5.72 -5.46 17.90
CA ASN A 103 -6.96 -5.56 17.11
C ASN A 103 -7.22 -4.33 16.23
N GLU A 104 -6.27 -3.40 16.18
CA GLU A 104 -6.31 -2.23 15.31
C GLU A 104 -6.42 -2.70 13.85
N ARG A 105 -7.42 -2.22 13.12
CA ARG A 105 -7.58 -2.46 11.68
C ARG A 105 -7.16 -1.20 10.96
N ARG A 106 -6.03 -1.28 10.28
CA ARG A 106 -5.49 -0.20 9.45
C ARG A 106 -5.55 -0.62 8.00
N PHE A 107 -6.30 0.13 7.21
CA PHE A 107 -6.46 -0.09 5.77
C PHE A 107 -6.30 1.22 5.03
N LEU A 108 -5.51 1.18 3.96
CA LEU A 108 -5.39 2.24 2.98
C LEU A 108 -5.64 1.65 1.61
N GLU A 109 -6.45 2.32 0.80
CA GLU A 109 -6.54 2.08 -0.64
C GLU A 109 -6.31 3.39 -1.38
N VAL A 110 -5.40 3.34 -2.36
CA VAL A 110 -5.27 4.36 -3.40
C VAL A 110 -5.85 3.75 -4.67
N MET A 111 -7.07 4.16 -5.03
CA MET A 111 -7.80 3.71 -6.20
C MET A 111 -7.64 4.71 -7.34
N LEU A 112 -7.11 4.24 -8.46
CA LEU A 112 -6.87 5.01 -9.67
C LEU A 112 -8.03 4.72 -10.63
N LEU A 113 -8.71 5.76 -11.12
CA LEU A 113 -9.73 5.59 -12.15
C LEU A 113 -9.09 5.69 -13.54
N PRO A 114 -8.82 4.57 -14.23
CA PRO A 114 -8.37 4.63 -15.60
C PRO A 114 -9.51 5.06 -16.54
N PRO A 115 -9.18 5.59 -17.73
CA PRO A 115 -10.14 5.79 -18.79
C PRO A 115 -10.86 4.50 -19.16
N THR A 116 -12.19 4.56 -19.19
CA THR A 116 -13.03 3.55 -19.83
C THR A 116 -13.39 4.01 -21.24
N THR A 117 -13.75 3.08 -22.11
CA THR A 117 -14.19 3.39 -23.49
C THR A 117 -15.35 4.40 -23.58
N TYR A 118 -16.18 4.52 -22.54
CA TYR A 118 -17.31 5.47 -22.49
C TYR A 118 -16.90 6.88 -21.99
N GLU A 119 -15.95 6.96 -21.06
CA GLU A 119 -15.56 8.22 -20.39
C GLU A 119 -14.13 8.68 -20.75
N SER A 120 -13.46 8.06 -21.74
CA SER A 120 -12.04 8.25 -22.03
C SER A 120 -11.59 9.67 -22.43
N LYS A 121 -12.55 10.58 -22.66
CA LYS A 121 -12.27 12.01 -22.89
C LYS A 121 -12.16 12.81 -21.60
N LEU A 122 -12.70 12.28 -20.50
CA LEU A 122 -12.75 12.90 -19.19
C LEU A 122 -11.62 12.42 -18.27
N THR A 123 -11.04 11.24 -18.54
CA THR A 123 -9.96 10.68 -17.71
C THR A 123 -8.71 10.24 -18.49
N GLU A 124 -7.54 10.37 -17.85
CA GLU A 124 -6.23 9.94 -18.33
C GLU A 124 -5.70 8.82 -17.43
N ALA A 125 -5.04 7.82 -18.03
CA ALA A 125 -4.47 6.70 -17.29
C ALA A 125 -3.15 7.12 -16.65
N ILE A 126 -2.88 6.62 -15.45
CA ILE A 126 -1.52 6.64 -14.89
C ILE A 126 -0.63 5.69 -15.73
N THR A 127 0.40 6.23 -16.37
CA THR A 127 1.31 5.45 -17.22
C THR A 127 2.27 4.59 -16.39
N GLU A 128 2.88 3.57 -17.00
CA GLU A 128 3.83 2.69 -16.29
C GLU A 128 5.03 3.46 -15.71
N GLU A 129 5.45 4.54 -16.37
CA GLU A 129 6.51 5.43 -15.92
C GLU A 129 6.13 6.19 -14.63
N GLN A 130 4.84 6.41 -14.41
CA GLN A 130 4.30 7.08 -13.23
C GLN A 130 4.00 6.10 -12.08
N TRP A 131 3.98 4.80 -12.33
CA TRP A 131 3.72 3.80 -11.29
C TRP A 131 4.67 3.89 -10.09
N PRO A 132 6.00 4.07 -10.24
CA PRO A 132 6.88 4.23 -9.08
C PRO A 132 6.40 5.31 -8.11
N ALA A 133 6.01 6.47 -8.63
CA ALA A 133 5.49 7.58 -7.82
C ALA A 133 4.17 7.23 -7.12
N MET A 134 3.31 6.39 -7.72
CA MET A 134 2.10 5.91 -7.04
C MET A 134 2.41 4.97 -5.88
N PHE A 135 3.45 4.13 -6.02
CA PHE A 135 3.92 3.30 -4.91
C PHE A 135 4.55 4.14 -3.81
N ASP A 136 5.33 5.17 -4.17
CA ASP A 136 5.89 6.12 -3.21
C ASP A 136 4.77 6.86 -2.47
N PHE A 137 3.77 7.37 -3.19
CA PHE A 137 2.59 8.05 -2.64
C PHE A 137 1.80 7.17 -1.68
N ALA A 138 1.40 5.96 -2.09
CA ALA A 138 0.66 5.04 -1.23
C ALA A 138 1.46 4.63 0.03
N CYS A 139 2.77 4.45 -0.10
CA CYS A 139 3.64 4.13 1.04
C CYS A 139 3.82 5.33 1.99
N SER A 140 3.93 6.56 1.45
CA SER A 140 3.98 7.78 2.25
C SER A 140 2.70 7.94 3.05
N LEU A 141 1.53 7.84 2.41
CA LEU A 141 0.22 7.88 3.06
C LEU A 141 0.07 6.83 4.17
N TYR A 142 0.50 5.59 3.94
CA TYR A 142 0.40 4.55 4.96
C TYR A 142 1.36 4.77 6.14
N GLY A 143 2.29 5.73 6.08
CA GLY A 143 3.25 6.02 7.15
C GLY A 143 4.50 5.14 7.09
N GLY A 144 4.89 4.72 5.88
CA GLY A 144 6.06 3.86 5.66
C GLY A 144 6.92 4.34 4.48
N PRO A 145 7.80 5.33 4.65
CA PRO A 145 8.66 5.81 3.56
C PRO A 145 9.77 4.83 3.16
N ARG A 146 9.95 3.70 3.87
CA ARG A 146 11.19 2.91 3.77
C ARG A 146 11.22 1.81 2.72
N ASN A 147 10.11 1.51 2.03
CA ASN A 147 10.05 0.31 1.20
C ASN A 147 9.37 0.43 -0.17
N SER A 148 8.85 1.58 -0.56
CA SER A 148 8.17 1.76 -1.86
C SER A 148 9.00 1.23 -3.04
N LYS A 149 10.29 1.57 -3.12
CA LYS A 149 11.23 1.05 -4.13
C LYS A 149 11.36 -0.48 -4.08
N LYS A 150 11.47 -1.06 -2.89
CA LYS A 150 11.57 -2.52 -2.67
C LYS A 150 10.28 -3.23 -3.10
N VAL A 151 9.12 -2.64 -2.77
CA VAL A 151 7.79 -3.13 -3.12
C VAL A 151 7.60 -3.07 -4.64
N TYR A 152 7.80 -1.90 -5.25
CA TYR A 152 7.68 -1.70 -6.70
C TYR A 152 8.59 -2.64 -7.50
N ARG A 153 9.85 -2.81 -7.07
CA ARG A 153 10.77 -3.75 -7.70
C ARG A 153 10.27 -5.21 -7.65
N GLN A 154 9.73 -5.64 -6.51
CA GLN A 154 9.16 -7.00 -6.39
C GLN A 154 7.90 -7.17 -7.22
N PHE A 155 7.03 -6.16 -7.22
CA PHE A 155 5.86 -6.08 -8.06
C PHE A 155 6.24 -6.20 -9.55
N LYS A 156 7.13 -5.33 -10.05
CA LYS A 156 7.55 -5.34 -11.45
C LYS A 156 8.28 -6.64 -11.85
N LYS A 157 9.03 -7.26 -10.92
CA LYS A 157 9.61 -8.59 -11.16
C LYS A 157 8.53 -9.66 -11.32
N ALA A 158 7.51 -9.64 -10.46
CA ALA A 158 6.42 -10.61 -10.53
C ALA A 158 5.62 -10.46 -11.82
N THR A 159 5.37 -9.24 -12.28
CA THR A 159 4.55 -8.94 -13.46
C THR A 159 5.26 -9.15 -14.80
N LYS A 160 6.50 -9.66 -14.81
CA LYS A 160 7.21 -10.08 -16.02
C LYS A 160 6.91 -11.53 -16.42
N ASP A 161 6.23 -12.28 -15.56
CA ASP A 161 5.81 -13.65 -15.80
C ASP A 161 4.71 -13.69 -16.87
N GLU A 162 4.74 -14.69 -17.75
CA GLU A 162 3.82 -14.90 -18.87
C GLU A 162 2.34 -15.01 -18.42
N LYS A 163 2.10 -15.41 -17.16
CA LYS A 163 0.75 -15.40 -16.58
C LYS A 163 0.15 -14.00 -16.44
N TYR A 164 0.98 -12.96 -16.55
CA TYR A 164 0.61 -11.55 -16.46
C TYR A 164 0.69 -10.87 -17.83
N GLU A 165 0.32 -11.56 -18.91
CA GLU A 165 0.20 -10.98 -20.23
C GLU A 165 -1.13 -10.22 -20.42
N PRO A 166 -1.13 -8.95 -20.88
CA PRO A 166 -2.34 -8.19 -21.10
C PRO A 166 -3.30 -8.84 -22.11
N SER A 167 -2.75 -9.53 -23.11
CA SER A 167 -3.49 -10.24 -24.16
C SER A 167 -4.41 -11.34 -23.61
N LYS A 168 -4.14 -11.85 -22.41
CA LYS A 168 -4.97 -12.86 -21.75
C LYS A 168 -6.25 -12.29 -21.15
N GLY A 169 -6.47 -10.97 -21.22
CA GLY A 169 -7.74 -10.30 -20.91
C GLY A 169 -8.13 -10.29 -19.43
N LYS A 170 -7.29 -10.81 -18.53
CA LYS A 170 -7.65 -11.01 -17.12
C LYS A 170 -7.15 -9.87 -16.24
N LYS A 171 -8.00 -9.42 -15.31
CA LYS A 171 -7.58 -8.60 -14.17
C LYS A 171 -6.53 -9.37 -13.37
N ILE A 172 -5.49 -8.66 -12.96
CA ILE A 172 -4.38 -9.20 -12.18
C ILE A 172 -4.45 -8.60 -10.79
N VAL A 173 -4.26 -9.45 -9.79
CA VAL A 173 -4.08 -9.06 -8.40
C VAL A 173 -2.74 -9.63 -7.92
N TRP A 174 -1.86 -8.75 -7.46
CA TRP A 174 -0.59 -9.11 -6.86
C TRP A 174 -0.67 -8.91 -5.35
N LEU A 175 -0.43 -9.98 -4.59
CA LEU A 175 -0.49 -9.97 -3.13
C LEU A 175 0.88 -10.28 -2.55
N LYS A 176 1.36 -9.46 -1.60
CA LYS A 176 2.64 -9.70 -0.94
C LYS A 176 2.68 -9.11 0.47
N LYS A 177 3.36 -9.81 1.39
CA LYS A 177 3.75 -9.24 2.68
C LYS A 177 5.20 -8.74 2.59
N ILE A 178 5.44 -7.48 2.92
CA ILE A 178 6.78 -6.89 2.99
C ILE A 178 6.85 -6.09 4.28
N ASP A 179 7.80 -6.45 5.14
CA ASP A 179 8.13 -5.73 6.38
C ASP A 179 6.91 -5.44 7.27
N GLY A 180 6.05 -6.45 7.45
CA GLY A 180 4.86 -6.38 8.30
C GLY A 180 3.61 -5.82 7.61
N VAL A 181 3.74 -5.20 6.44
CA VAL A 181 2.63 -4.63 5.67
C VAL A 181 2.20 -5.59 4.57
N ARG A 182 0.88 -5.71 4.37
CA ARG A 182 0.25 -6.46 3.29
C ARG A 182 -0.06 -5.51 2.15
N TYR A 183 0.45 -5.83 0.98
CA TYR A 183 0.23 -5.11 -0.26
C TYR A 183 -0.71 -5.92 -1.14
N VAL A 184 -1.74 -5.28 -1.65
CA VAL A 184 -2.60 -5.80 -2.71
C VAL A 184 -2.59 -4.78 -3.84
N VAL A 185 -2.06 -5.17 -4.99
CA VAL A 185 -1.99 -4.29 -6.17
C VAL A 185 -2.83 -4.90 -7.28
N SER A 186 -3.78 -4.12 -7.79
CA SER A 186 -4.66 -4.55 -8.87
C SER A 186 -4.35 -3.81 -10.16
N MET A 187 -4.38 -4.53 -11.28
CA MET A 187 -4.28 -3.95 -12.62
C MET A 187 -5.21 -4.71 -13.58
N ARG A 188 -5.56 -4.08 -14.70
CA ARG A 188 -6.31 -4.72 -15.79
C ARG A 188 -5.68 -4.41 -17.14
N PRO A 189 -5.86 -5.27 -18.16
CA PRO A 189 -5.49 -4.91 -19.52
C PRO A 189 -6.15 -3.59 -19.88
N SER A 190 -5.38 -2.68 -20.48
CA SER A 190 -5.90 -1.36 -20.85
C SER A 190 -6.90 -1.49 -21.98
N GLU A 191 -8.08 -0.90 -21.80
CA GLU A 191 -9.10 -0.82 -22.85
C GLU A 191 -8.66 0.13 -23.99
N LYS A 192 -7.79 1.09 -23.67
CA LYS A 192 -7.35 2.15 -24.60
C LYS A 192 -6.02 1.82 -25.26
N TYR A 193 -5.10 1.16 -24.53
CA TYR A 193 -3.74 0.93 -24.99
C TYR A 193 -3.43 -0.57 -25.11
N TYR A 194 -3.51 -1.10 -26.33
CA TYR A 194 -3.25 -2.52 -26.59
C TYR A 194 -1.87 -2.96 -26.05
N GLY A 195 -1.84 -4.13 -25.42
CA GLY A 195 -0.61 -4.69 -24.86
C GLY A 195 -0.10 -3.98 -23.60
N ARG A 196 -0.92 -3.14 -22.95
CA ARG A 196 -0.58 -2.48 -21.69
C ARG A 196 -1.54 -2.84 -20.56
N PHE A 197 -1.12 -2.57 -19.34
CA PHE A 197 -1.98 -2.60 -18.16
C PHE A 197 -2.31 -1.19 -17.67
N ASP A 198 -3.53 -1.02 -17.20
CA ASP A 198 -3.92 0.09 -16.35
C ASP A 198 -3.77 -0.35 -14.88
N LEU A 199 -3.04 0.44 -14.09
CA LEU A 199 -3.00 0.28 -12.64
C LEU A 199 -4.34 0.74 -12.04
N LEU A 200 -4.98 -0.10 -11.25
CA LEU A 200 -6.31 0.15 -10.68
C LEU A 200 -6.27 0.55 -9.22
N SER A 201 -5.49 -0.15 -8.41
CA SER A 201 -5.36 0.20 -7.01
C SER A 201 -4.09 -0.33 -6.38
N ILE A 202 -3.63 0.40 -5.36
CA ILE A 202 -2.59 0.00 -4.42
C ILE A 202 -3.21 0.02 -3.03
N MET A 203 -3.40 -1.15 -2.43
CA MET A 203 -3.92 -1.29 -1.06
C MET A 203 -2.79 -1.68 -0.11
N LEU A 204 -2.73 -1.02 1.04
CA LEU A 204 -1.82 -1.31 2.14
C LEU A 204 -2.64 -1.59 3.40
N MET A 205 -2.33 -2.69 4.08
CA MET A 205 -3.07 -3.08 5.28
C MET A 205 -2.21 -3.90 6.24
N ASN A 206 -2.61 -3.95 7.51
CA ASN A 206 -2.00 -4.84 8.49
C ASN A 206 -2.56 -6.28 8.40
N ASP A 207 -1.97 -7.22 9.15
CA ASP A 207 -2.40 -8.63 9.08
C ASP A 207 -3.84 -8.86 9.55
N VAL A 208 -4.36 -8.04 10.47
CA VAL A 208 -5.75 -8.15 10.95
C VAL A 208 -6.70 -7.81 9.81
N CYS A 209 -6.54 -6.64 9.20
CA CYS A 209 -7.37 -6.21 8.08
C CYS A 209 -7.23 -7.14 6.86
N TYR A 210 -6.05 -7.70 6.63
CA TYR A 210 -5.85 -8.65 5.52
C TYR A 210 -6.67 -9.93 5.66
N LYS A 211 -6.90 -10.42 6.88
CA LYS A 211 -7.78 -11.58 7.10
C LYS A 211 -9.23 -11.24 6.75
N ASP A 212 -9.68 -10.06 7.14
CA ASP A 212 -11.02 -9.56 6.81
C ASP A 212 -11.17 -9.38 5.30
N TYR A 213 -10.15 -8.84 4.63
CA TYR A 213 -10.07 -8.71 3.18
C TYR A 213 -10.22 -10.06 2.47
N LEU A 214 -9.46 -11.09 2.89
CA LEU A 214 -9.56 -12.42 2.29
C LEU A 214 -10.95 -13.05 2.50
N ALA A 215 -11.54 -12.87 3.68
CA ALA A 215 -12.89 -13.35 3.96
C ALA A 215 -13.94 -12.64 3.10
N ALA A 216 -13.81 -11.33 2.91
CA ALA A 216 -14.67 -10.54 2.04
C ALA A 216 -14.55 -10.96 0.57
N MET A 217 -13.32 -11.18 0.07
CA MET A 217 -13.08 -11.66 -1.30
C MET A 217 -13.73 -13.02 -1.54
N LYS A 218 -13.57 -13.97 -0.62
CA LYS A 218 -14.20 -15.29 -0.73
C LYS A 218 -15.73 -15.19 -0.79
N ARG A 219 -16.34 -14.38 0.08
CA ARG A 219 -17.80 -14.15 0.08
C ARG A 219 -18.28 -13.49 -1.23
N PHE A 220 -17.47 -12.61 -1.80
CA PHE A 220 -17.78 -11.98 -3.09
C PHE A 220 -17.77 -13.01 -4.22
N GLU A 221 -16.76 -13.87 -4.28
CA GLU A 221 -16.68 -14.97 -5.26
C GLU A 221 -17.85 -15.95 -5.13
N GLU A 222 -18.21 -16.35 -3.90
CA GLU A 222 -19.38 -17.21 -3.64
C GLU A 222 -20.68 -16.58 -4.16
N LYS A 223 -20.87 -15.28 -3.92
CA LYS A 223 -22.04 -14.54 -4.42
C LYS A 223 -22.07 -14.43 -5.94
N GLN A 224 -20.92 -14.19 -6.58
CA GLN A 224 -20.82 -14.15 -8.04
C GLN A 224 -21.20 -15.50 -8.65
N ALA A 225 -20.65 -16.59 -8.12
CA ALA A 225 -20.98 -17.94 -8.57
C ALA A 225 -22.47 -18.27 -8.40
N GLU A 226 -23.08 -17.86 -7.28
CA GLU A 226 -24.53 -18.02 -7.06
C GLU A 226 -25.36 -17.22 -8.08
N GLN A 227 -24.96 -15.98 -8.38
CA GLN A 227 -25.64 -15.14 -9.37
C GLN A 227 -25.53 -15.70 -10.79
N GLU A 228 -24.35 -16.19 -11.18
CA GLU A 228 -24.14 -16.84 -12.47
C GLU A 228 -24.97 -18.11 -12.61
N LYS A 229 -25.02 -18.93 -11.56
CA LYS A 229 -25.88 -20.12 -11.52
C LYS A 229 -27.35 -19.76 -11.70
N LYS A 230 -27.87 -18.78 -10.94
CA LYS A 230 -29.25 -18.30 -11.08
C LYS A 230 -29.54 -17.76 -12.47
N LYS A 231 -28.58 -17.05 -13.08
CA LYS A 231 -28.70 -16.53 -14.45
C LYS A 231 -28.76 -17.66 -15.48
N ALA A 232 -27.92 -18.69 -15.33
CA ALA A 232 -27.93 -19.86 -16.19
C ALA A 232 -29.25 -20.66 -16.09
N GLU A 233 -29.75 -20.89 -14.87
CA GLU A 233 -31.03 -21.55 -14.62
C GLU A 233 -32.21 -20.78 -15.24
N ARG A 234 -32.23 -19.45 -15.09
CA ARG A 234 -33.24 -18.59 -15.71
C ARG A 234 -33.17 -18.62 -17.23
N SER A 235 -31.96 -18.62 -17.80
CA SER A 235 -31.77 -18.72 -19.25
C SER A 235 -32.25 -20.05 -19.80
N ALA A 236 -31.99 -21.16 -19.09
CA ALA A 236 -32.44 -22.49 -19.47
C ALA A 236 -33.97 -22.61 -19.42
N ALA A 237 -34.61 -22.12 -18.35
CA ALA A 237 -36.07 -22.14 -18.21
C ALA A 237 -36.79 -21.33 -19.30
N LEU A 238 -36.24 -20.18 -19.69
CA LEU A 238 -36.77 -19.38 -20.80
C LEU A 238 -36.63 -20.08 -22.15
N SER A 239 -35.55 -20.82 -22.37
CA SER A 239 -35.35 -21.60 -23.61
C SER A 239 -36.30 -22.80 -23.72
N SER A 240 -36.67 -23.44 -22.60
CA SER A 240 -37.62 -24.57 -22.59
C SER A 240 -39.09 -24.15 -22.65
N ALA A 241 -39.42 -22.89 -22.34
CA ALA A 241 -40.78 -22.37 -22.41
C ALA A 241 -41.17 -21.83 -23.80
N GLY A 242 -40.19 -21.67 -24.70
CA GLY A 242 -40.39 -21.22 -26.08
C GLY A 242 -40.42 -22.33 -27.13
N SER A 243 -40.33 -23.60 -26.71
CA SER A 243 -40.42 -24.82 -27.53
C SER A 243 -41.73 -25.56 -27.28
#